data_AF-A0A1I1I0L6-F1
#
_entry.id   AF-A0A1I1I0L6-F1
#
_cell.length_a   1.000
_cell.length_b   1.000
_cell.length_c   1.000
_cell.angle_alpha   90.00
_cell.angle_beta   90.00
_cell.angle_gamma   90.00
#
_symmetry.space_group_name_H-M   'P 1'
#
loop_
_entity.id
_entity.type
_entity.pdbx_description
1 polymer ?
#
loop_
_entity_poly.entity_id
_entity_poly.type
_entity_poly.pdbx_seq_one_letter_code
_entity_poly.pdbx_strand_id
1 'polypeptide(L)'
;MLLALYLTRSIVRPVKRMTKQFKEIAEGGGILTKLLKVQGCDELGELAEYFNKTFSLLRRLMISVEDAANQVAAASEELTESSSETSGAAAQISATMDEVAAGSGQQLSSSSESLNKSLHLAGKIESLSLSVEEAALRNKQAHERADEGADSVRKTLHVMEDVQDKWAAQLLPFLSWASKSTV
;
A
#
# COMPACT_ATOMS: atom_id res chain seq x y z
N MET A 1 67.27 59.86 42.89
CA MET A 1 66.16 59.03 43.41
C MET A 1 64.77 59.47 42.94
N LEU A 2 64.42 60.77 42.94
CA LEU A 2 63.07 61.24 42.57
C LEU A 2 62.64 60.86 41.13
N LEU A 3 63.55 60.97 40.15
CA LEU A 3 63.28 60.59 38.75
C LEU A 3 62.96 59.10 38.61
N ALA A 4 63.69 58.24 39.32
CA ALA A 4 63.46 56.80 39.33
C ALA A 4 62.11 56.44 39.95
N LEU A 5 61.71 57.13 41.03
CA LEU A 5 60.39 56.98 41.64
C LEU A 5 59.26 57.42 40.70
N TYR A 6 59.46 58.50 39.94
CA TYR A 6 58.52 59.00 38.94
C TYR A 6 58.34 58.00 37.79
N LEU A 7 59.43 57.56 37.15
CA LEU A 7 59.41 56.56 36.07
C LEU A 7 58.78 55.22 36.51
N THR A 8 59.08 54.79 37.75
CA THR A 8 58.50 53.57 38.31
C THR A 8 56.98 53.69 38.45
N ARG A 9 56.47 54.87 38.84
CA ARG A 9 55.03 55.11 38.99
C ARG A 9 54.32 55.33 37.66
N SER A 10 54.97 56.01 36.72
CA SER A 10 54.38 56.45 35.45
C SER A 10 54.45 55.39 34.34
N ILE A 11 55.43 54.48 34.36
CA ILE A 11 55.65 53.51 33.27
C ILE A 11 55.66 52.08 33.80
N VAL A 12 56.55 51.78 34.75
CA VAL A 12 56.80 50.39 35.20
C VAL A 12 55.56 49.78 35.86
N ARG A 13 54.86 50.53 36.72
CA ARG A 13 53.64 50.05 37.38
C ARG A 13 52.48 49.77 36.42
N PRO A 14 52.10 50.68 35.49
CA PRO A 14 51.10 50.41 34.47
C PRO A 14 51.41 49.17 33.62
N VAL A 15 52.64 49.07 33.10
CA VAL A 15 53.06 47.93 32.26
C VAL A 15 52.98 46.61 33.02
N LYS A 16 53.51 46.52 34.25
CA LYS A 16 53.40 45.30 35.07
C LYS A 16 51.94 44.90 35.33
N ARG A 17 51.03 45.86 35.46
CA ARG A 17 49.61 45.61 35.69
C ARG A 17 48.95 45.05 34.43
N MET A 18 49.27 45.60 33.26
CA MET A 18 48.83 45.07 31.95
C MET A 18 49.34 43.64 31.73
N THR A 19 50.63 43.40 31.94
CA THR A 19 51.23 42.06 31.80
C THR A 19 50.59 41.04 32.74
N LYS A 20 50.27 41.43 33.98
CA LYS A 20 49.60 40.53 34.93
C LYS A 20 48.19 40.16 34.45
N GLN A 21 47.40 41.11 33.96
CA GLN A 21 46.07 40.82 33.42
C GLN A 21 46.14 39.93 32.17
N PHE A 22 47.09 40.18 31.26
CA PHE A 22 47.36 39.30 30.12
C PHE A 22 47.67 37.88 30.56
N LYS A 23 48.53 37.72 31.57
CA LYS A 23 48.91 36.41 32.09
C LYS A 23 47.71 35.66 32.70
N GLU A 24 46.90 36.33 33.52
CA GLU A 24 45.69 35.73 34.12
C GLU A 24 44.72 35.20 33.05
N ILE A 25 44.61 35.90 31.91
CA ILE A 25 43.73 35.51 30.81
C ILE A 25 44.36 34.37 29.98
N ALA A 26 45.64 34.50 29.61
CA ALA A 26 46.34 33.50 28.81
C ALA A 26 46.42 32.13 29.50
N GLU A 27 46.46 32.11 30.83
CA GLU A 27 46.45 30.88 31.64
C GLU A 27 45.03 30.32 31.86
N GLY A 28 44.00 30.88 31.20
CA GLY A 28 42.62 30.36 31.21
C GLY A 28 41.81 30.66 32.48
N GLY A 29 42.39 31.34 33.47
CA GLY A 29 41.72 31.70 34.72
C GLY A 29 40.97 33.04 34.67
N GLY A 30 41.14 33.82 33.60
CA GLY A 30 40.62 35.18 33.50
C GLY A 30 39.26 35.26 32.80
N ILE A 31 38.22 35.63 33.55
CA ILE A 31 36.96 36.08 32.95
C ILE A 31 37.27 37.30 32.07
N LEU A 32 36.86 37.29 30.79
CA LEU A 32 37.00 38.41 29.81
C LEU A 32 36.31 39.73 30.27
N THR A 33 35.78 39.78 31.50
CA THR A 33 35.12 40.93 32.10
C THR A 33 36.08 41.94 32.72
N LYS A 34 37.34 41.57 33.01
CA LYS A 34 38.32 42.49 33.58
C LYS A 34 38.93 43.39 32.50
N LEU A 35 38.48 44.65 32.46
CA LEU A 35 39.04 45.67 31.59
C LEU A 35 40.27 46.34 32.22
N LEU A 36 41.19 46.80 31.38
CA LEU A 36 42.28 47.68 31.79
C LEU A 36 41.74 49.06 32.15
N LYS A 37 42.23 49.60 33.27
CA LYS A 37 41.96 50.98 33.64
C LYS A 37 42.83 51.90 32.77
N VAL A 38 42.19 52.61 31.84
CA VAL A 38 42.83 53.64 31.01
C VAL A 38 43.26 54.79 31.92
N GLN A 39 44.56 55.10 31.95
CA GLN A 39 45.15 56.19 32.72
C GLN A 39 46.16 56.91 31.83
N GLY A 40 46.06 58.24 31.76
CA GLY A 40 46.91 59.06 30.90
C GLY A 40 46.33 59.21 29.48
N CYS A 41 46.81 60.24 28.78
CA CYS A 41 46.52 60.50 27.37
C CYS A 41 47.76 60.20 26.50
N ASP A 42 48.59 59.26 26.95
CA ASP A 42 49.82 58.82 26.31
C ASP A 42 49.62 57.47 25.60
N GLU A 43 50.67 56.94 25.00
CA GLU A 43 50.66 55.70 24.23
C GLU A 43 50.24 54.48 25.09
N LEU A 44 50.48 54.53 26.41
CA LEU A 44 50.05 53.47 27.33
C LEU A 44 48.53 53.53 27.58
N GLY A 45 47.96 54.73 27.63
CA GLY A 45 46.51 54.93 27.65
C GLY A 45 45.83 54.39 26.39
N GLU A 46 46.37 54.69 25.21
CA GLU A 46 45.85 54.21 23.92
C GLU A 46 45.94 52.68 23.79
N LEU A 47 47.06 52.08 24.23
CA LEU A 47 47.24 50.63 24.25
C LEU A 47 46.21 49.94 25.16
N ALA A 48 45.91 50.52 26.32
CA ALA A 48 44.87 50.01 27.22
C ALA A 48 43.47 50.07 26.60
N GLU A 49 43.19 51.09 25.78
CA GLU A 49 41.92 51.21 25.06
C GLU A 49 41.78 50.15 23.96
N TYR A 50 42.77 49.99 23.09
CA TYR A 50 42.75 48.95 22.06
C TYR A 50 42.70 47.54 22.65
N PHE A 51 43.40 47.31 23.76
CA PHE A 51 43.28 46.07 24.52
C PHE A 51 41.82 45.79 24.91
N ASN A 52 41.15 46.76 25.53
CA ASN A 52 39.75 46.62 25.93
C ASN A 52 38.82 46.36 24.72
N LYS A 53 39.07 47.00 23.57
CA LYS A 53 38.30 46.78 22.33
C LYS A 53 38.47 45.34 21.82
N THR A 54 39.68 44.81 21.77
CA THR A 54 39.96 43.43 21.35
C THR A 54 39.29 42.42 22.27
N PHE A 55 39.33 42.64 23.58
CA PHE A 55 38.64 41.78 24.57
C PHE A 55 37.12 41.81 24.43
N SER A 56 36.56 42.99 24.17
CA SER A 56 35.13 43.12 23.86
C SER A 56 34.74 42.34 22.60
N LEU A 57 35.58 42.37 21.56
CA LEU A 57 35.37 41.58 20.34
C LEU A 57 35.45 40.08 20.61
N LEU A 58 36.49 39.61 21.31
CA LEU A 58 36.63 38.20 21.69
C LEU A 58 35.44 37.70 22.51
N ARG A 59 34.96 38.50 23.46
CA ARG A 59 33.76 38.16 24.24
C ARG A 59 32.53 38.02 23.36
N ARG A 60 32.32 38.93 22.41
CA ARG A 60 31.20 38.83 21.45
C ARG A 60 31.30 37.59 20.57
N LEU A 61 32.52 37.26 20.12
CA LEU A 61 32.75 36.03 19.35
C LEU A 61 32.44 34.78 20.17
N MET A 62 32.87 34.72 21.43
CA MET A 62 32.58 33.57 22.31
C MET A 62 31.07 33.39 22.53
N ILE A 63 30.33 34.48 22.76
CA ILE A 63 28.86 34.43 22.87
C ILE A 63 28.25 33.92 21.56
N SER A 64 28.71 34.41 20.40
CA SER A 64 28.20 33.95 19.11
C SER A 64 28.51 32.47 18.84
N VAL A 65 29.66 31.97 19.30
CA VAL A 65 30.03 30.56 19.20
C VAL A 65 29.17 29.70 20.11
N GLU A 66 28.90 30.16 21.34
CA GLU A 66 27.98 29.50 22.28
C GLU A 66 26.56 29.43 21.69
N ASP A 67 26.04 30.53 21.16
CA ASP A 67 24.72 30.57 20.51
C ASP A 67 24.65 29.64 19.30
N ALA A 68 25.70 29.60 18.48
CA ALA A 68 25.78 28.69 17.34
C ALA A 68 25.83 27.22 17.79
N ALA A 69 26.59 26.90 18.85
CA ALA A 69 26.66 25.56 19.41
C ALA A 69 25.29 25.11 19.96
N ASN A 70 24.56 26.02 20.63
CA ASN A 70 23.21 25.75 21.13
C ASN A 70 22.22 25.50 19.98
N GLN A 71 22.30 26.26 18.89
CA GLN A 71 21.47 26.03 17.71
C GLN A 71 21.78 24.68 17.05
N VAL A 72 23.06 24.30 16.94
CA VAL A 72 23.47 23.00 16.41
C VAL A 72 22.96 21.86 17.31
N ALA A 73 23.02 22.03 18.63
CA ALA A 73 22.50 21.05 19.58
C ALA A 73 20.98 20.86 19.40
N ALA A 74 20.21 21.96 19.35
CA ALA A 74 18.76 21.91 19.14
C ALA A 74 18.39 21.27 17.79
N ALA A 75 19.09 21.64 16.70
CA ALA A 75 18.87 21.04 15.39
C ALA A 75 19.21 19.54 15.36
N SER A 76 20.20 19.11 16.16
CA SER A 76 20.56 17.69 16.28
C SER A 76 19.51 16.88 17.04
N GLU A 77 18.87 17.48 18.05
CA GLU A 77 17.73 16.88 18.75
C GLU A 77 16.52 16.72 17.81
N GLU A 78 16.16 17.77 17.08
CA GLU A 78 15.06 17.74 16.10
C GLU A 78 15.33 16.72 14.97
N LEU A 79 16.58 16.62 14.50
CA LEU A 79 16.98 15.64 13.49
C LEU A 79 16.90 14.21 14.04
N THR A 80 17.20 14.01 15.33
CA THR A 80 17.07 12.71 16.00
C THR A 80 15.60 12.29 16.10
N GLU A 81 14.73 13.21 16.50
CA GLU A 81 13.29 12.99 16.55
C GLU A 81 12.72 12.67 15.16
N SER A 82 13.05 13.48 14.16
CA SER A 82 12.65 13.27 12.75
C SER A 82 13.14 11.94 12.19
N SER A 83 14.37 11.52 12.55
CA SER A 83 14.93 10.23 12.15
C SER A 83 14.19 9.07 12.80
N SER A 84 13.79 9.22 14.07
CA SER A 84 13.00 8.22 14.80
C SER A 84 11.61 8.08 14.17
N GLU A 85 10.95 9.19 13.84
CA GLU A 85 9.65 9.19 13.15
C GLU A 85 9.76 8.51 11.78
N THR A 86 10.78 8.87 10.99
CA THR A 86 11.06 8.27 9.68
C THR A 86 11.28 6.76 9.80
N SER A 87 12.01 6.30 10.81
CA SER A 87 12.20 4.87 11.08
C SER A 87 10.89 4.17 11.43
N GLY A 88 10.02 4.81 12.19
CA GLY A 88 8.68 4.28 12.51
C GLY A 88 7.80 4.16 11.27
N ALA A 89 7.78 5.18 10.42
CA ALA A 89 7.07 5.17 9.15
C ALA A 89 7.59 4.06 8.22
N ALA A 90 8.92 3.88 8.13
CA ALA A 90 9.52 2.81 7.35
C ALA A 90 9.12 1.41 7.85
N ALA A 91 9.04 1.20 9.16
CA ALA A 91 8.56 -0.05 9.75
C ALA A 91 7.09 -0.33 9.40
N GLN A 92 6.23 0.70 9.43
CA GLN A 92 4.83 0.57 9.03
C GLN A 92 4.69 0.26 7.52
N ILE A 93 5.51 0.88 6.68
CA ILE A 93 5.56 0.55 5.24
C ILE A 93 5.97 -0.92 5.05
N SER A 94 6.97 -1.41 5.78
CA SER A 94 7.37 -2.82 5.70
C SER A 94 6.23 -3.76 6.08
N ALA A 95 5.54 -3.48 7.19
CA ALA A 95 4.41 -4.30 7.65
C ALA A 95 3.25 -4.32 6.62
N THR A 96 2.91 -3.16 6.05
CA THR A 96 1.89 -3.11 4.99
C THR A 96 2.30 -3.84 3.72
N MET A 97 3.60 -3.85 3.37
CA MET A 97 4.10 -4.66 2.25
C MET A 97 3.98 -6.16 2.50
N ASP A 98 4.20 -6.62 3.73
CA ASP A 98 3.99 -8.03 4.11
C ASP A 98 2.51 -8.42 3.99
N GLU A 99 1.59 -7.55 4.41
CA GLU A 99 0.15 -7.75 4.24
C GLU A 99 -0.25 -7.81 2.76
N VAL A 100 0.29 -6.92 1.92
CA VAL A 100 0.05 -6.92 0.47
C VAL A 100 0.58 -8.20 -0.17
N ALA A 101 1.76 -8.67 0.23
CA ALA A 101 2.33 -9.92 -0.27
C ALA A 101 1.45 -11.13 0.11
N ALA A 102 1.00 -11.20 1.37
CA ALA A 102 0.08 -12.24 1.84
C ALA A 102 -1.26 -12.19 1.09
N GLY A 103 -1.85 -11.01 0.93
CA GLY A 103 -3.08 -10.80 0.16
C GLY A 103 -2.94 -11.21 -1.30
N SER A 104 -1.80 -10.91 -1.92
CA SER A 104 -1.48 -11.31 -3.30
C SER A 104 -1.38 -12.84 -3.43
N GLY A 105 -0.76 -13.51 -2.46
CA GLY A 105 -0.70 -14.97 -2.39
C GLY A 105 -2.10 -15.60 -2.29
N GLN A 106 -2.97 -15.05 -1.45
CA GLN A 106 -4.36 -15.51 -1.32
C GLN A 106 -5.14 -15.30 -2.63
N GLN A 107 -4.95 -14.15 -3.30
CA GLN A 107 -5.59 -13.85 -4.57
C GLN A 107 -5.17 -14.83 -5.67
N LEU A 108 -3.88 -15.20 -5.73
CA LEU A 108 -3.38 -16.21 -6.66
C LEU A 108 -4.03 -17.58 -6.43
N SER A 109 -4.19 -17.98 -5.17
CA SER A 109 -4.89 -19.22 -4.80
C SER A 109 -6.35 -19.21 -5.25
N SER A 110 -7.09 -18.13 -4.94
CA SER A 110 -8.50 -17.97 -5.34
C SER A 110 -8.67 -17.93 -6.86
N SER A 111 -7.74 -17.29 -7.58
CA SER A 111 -7.73 -17.26 -9.04
C SER A 111 -7.51 -18.66 -9.63
N SER A 112 -6.57 -19.43 -9.07
CA SER A 112 -6.31 -20.82 -9.47
C SER A 112 -7.52 -21.72 -9.22
N GLU A 113 -8.21 -21.56 -8.09
CA GLU A 113 -9.45 -22.29 -7.80
C GLU A 113 -10.55 -21.93 -8.82
N SER A 114 -10.68 -20.66 -9.17
CA SER A 114 -11.66 -20.18 -10.15
C SER A 114 -11.37 -20.71 -11.56
N LEU A 115 -10.10 -20.82 -11.94
CA LEU A 115 -9.67 -21.46 -13.18
C LEU A 115 -10.08 -22.94 -13.21
N ASN A 116 -9.81 -23.67 -12.14
CA ASN A 116 -10.21 -25.08 -12.02
C ASN A 116 -11.73 -25.27 -12.12
N LYS A 117 -12.51 -24.40 -11.47
CA LYS A 117 -13.98 -24.41 -11.59
C LYS A 117 -14.43 -24.14 -13.02
N SER A 118 -13.78 -23.23 -13.72
CA SER A 118 -14.08 -22.90 -15.12
C SER A 118 -13.77 -24.07 -16.06
N LEU A 119 -12.62 -24.74 -15.87
CA LEU A 119 -12.27 -25.95 -16.63
C LEU A 119 -13.26 -27.08 -16.38
N HIS A 120 -13.66 -27.30 -15.13
CA HIS A 120 -14.68 -28.30 -14.81
C HIS A 120 -16.04 -27.97 -15.45
N LEU A 121 -16.44 -26.69 -15.48
CA LEU A 121 -17.65 -26.26 -16.16
C LEU A 121 -17.57 -26.53 -17.67
N ALA A 122 -16.44 -26.24 -18.30
CA ALA A 122 -16.23 -26.49 -19.73
C ALA A 122 -16.42 -27.97 -20.07
N GLY A 123 -15.83 -28.89 -19.29
CA GLY A 123 -16.03 -30.34 -19.47
C GLY A 123 -17.49 -30.77 -19.26
N LYS A 124 -18.22 -30.16 -18.32
CA LYS A 124 -19.66 -30.42 -18.15
C LYS A 124 -20.49 -29.95 -19.34
N ILE A 125 -20.14 -28.81 -19.94
CA ILE A 125 -20.83 -28.30 -21.14
C ILE A 125 -20.64 -29.25 -22.32
N GLU A 126 -19.42 -29.79 -22.50
CA GLU A 126 -19.15 -30.79 -23.53
C GLU A 126 -19.98 -32.06 -23.34
N SER A 127 -20.02 -32.60 -22.12
CA SER A 127 -20.85 -33.76 -21.78
C SER A 127 -22.36 -33.49 -21.96
N LEU A 128 -22.81 -32.28 -21.64
CA LEU A 128 -24.19 -31.85 -21.87
C LEU A 128 -24.51 -31.80 -23.36
N SER A 129 -23.60 -31.30 -24.19
CA SER A 129 -23.78 -31.25 -25.64
C SER A 129 -23.98 -32.66 -26.22
N LEU A 130 -23.16 -33.62 -25.80
CA LEU A 130 -23.30 -35.03 -26.20
C LEU A 130 -24.65 -35.61 -25.75
N SER A 131 -25.08 -35.29 -24.52
CA SER A 131 -26.36 -35.77 -23.98
C SER A 131 -27.56 -35.18 -24.74
N VAL A 132 -27.47 -33.92 -25.18
CA VAL A 132 -28.50 -33.27 -26.00
C VAL A 132 -28.58 -33.91 -27.39
N GLU A 133 -27.44 -34.23 -28.01
CA GLU A 133 -27.40 -34.91 -29.29
C GLU A 133 -27.99 -36.33 -29.19
N GLU A 134 -27.67 -37.07 -28.14
CA GLU A 134 -28.26 -38.38 -27.87
C GLU A 134 -29.78 -38.28 -27.64
N ALA A 135 -30.24 -37.29 -26.86
CA ALA A 135 -31.65 -37.06 -26.63
C ALA A 135 -32.40 -36.72 -27.92
N ALA A 136 -31.80 -35.92 -28.81
CA ALA A 136 -32.38 -35.60 -30.11
C ALA A 136 -32.52 -36.84 -31.00
N LEU A 137 -31.50 -37.71 -31.02
CA LEU A 137 -31.55 -38.98 -31.75
C LEU A 137 -32.66 -39.89 -31.21
N ARG A 138 -32.74 -40.05 -29.88
CA ARG A 138 -33.80 -40.85 -29.23
C ARG A 138 -35.19 -40.31 -29.52
N ASN A 139 -35.35 -38.98 -29.53
CA ASN A 139 -36.62 -38.34 -29.86
C ASN A 139 -37.02 -38.63 -31.32
N LYS A 140 -36.07 -38.52 -32.26
CA LYS A 140 -36.31 -38.90 -33.66
C LYS A 140 -36.76 -40.36 -33.79
N GLN A 141 -36.10 -41.29 -33.12
CA GLN A 141 -36.49 -42.71 -33.12
C GLN A 141 -37.88 -42.93 -32.49
N ALA A 142 -38.21 -42.20 -31.43
CA ALA A 142 -39.54 -42.27 -30.81
C ALA A 142 -40.63 -41.77 -31.77
N HIS A 143 -40.36 -40.69 -32.50
CA HIS A 143 -41.26 -40.19 -33.55
C HIS A 143 -41.45 -41.22 -34.67
N GLU A 144 -40.37 -41.81 -35.21
CA GLU A 144 -40.46 -42.86 -36.25
C GLU A 144 -41.31 -44.05 -35.78
N ARG A 145 -41.10 -44.53 -34.55
CA ARG A 145 -41.91 -45.61 -33.96
C ARG A 145 -43.37 -45.22 -33.74
N ALA A 146 -43.64 -43.96 -33.38
CA ALA A 146 -45.00 -43.46 -33.20
C ALA A 146 -45.73 -43.41 -34.55
N ASP A 147 -45.07 -42.97 -35.62
CA ASP A 147 -45.60 -42.97 -36.98
C ASP A 147 -45.90 -44.40 -37.46
N GLU A 148 -44.96 -45.34 -37.28
CA GLU A 148 -45.19 -46.77 -37.57
C GLU A 148 -46.37 -47.33 -36.77
N GLY A 149 -46.49 -46.97 -35.49
CA GLY A 149 -47.61 -47.35 -34.64
C GLY A 149 -48.94 -46.80 -35.14
N ALA A 150 -48.97 -45.53 -35.53
CA ALA A 150 -50.17 -44.88 -36.09
C ALA A 150 -50.60 -45.55 -37.40
N ASP A 151 -49.66 -45.89 -38.28
CA ASP A 151 -49.93 -46.62 -39.52
C ASP A 151 -50.47 -48.02 -39.26
N SER A 152 -49.94 -48.73 -38.25
CA SER A 152 -50.44 -50.04 -37.84
C SER A 152 -51.88 -49.97 -37.32
N VAL A 153 -52.19 -48.98 -36.48
CA VAL A 153 -53.56 -48.72 -36.01
C VAL A 153 -54.50 -48.40 -37.17
N ARG A 154 -54.07 -47.56 -38.13
CA ARG A 154 -54.86 -47.23 -39.33
C ARG A 154 -55.15 -48.46 -40.19
N LYS A 155 -54.15 -49.33 -40.41
CA LYS A 155 -54.35 -50.61 -41.10
C LYS A 155 -55.34 -51.50 -40.36
N THR A 156 -55.25 -51.55 -39.04
CA THR A 156 -56.17 -52.34 -38.20
C THR A 156 -57.61 -51.83 -38.29
N LEU A 157 -57.81 -50.51 -38.28
CA LEU A 157 -59.13 -49.90 -38.48
C LEU A 157 -59.72 -50.24 -39.85
N HIS A 158 -58.91 -50.16 -40.91
CA HIS A 158 -59.37 -50.52 -42.26
C HIS A 158 -59.76 -52.00 -42.36
N VAL A 159 -58.98 -52.89 -41.75
CA VAL A 159 -59.34 -54.31 -41.66
C VAL A 159 -60.64 -54.52 -40.86
N MET A 160 -60.86 -53.77 -39.78
CA MET A 160 -62.12 -53.83 -39.03
C MET A 160 -63.32 -53.37 -39.86
N GLU A 161 -63.17 -52.33 -40.67
CA GLU A 161 -64.20 -51.83 -41.59
C GLU A 161 -64.53 -52.88 -42.67
N ASP A 162 -63.51 -53.45 -43.31
CA ASP A 162 -63.66 -54.53 -44.29
C ASP A 162 -64.38 -55.77 -43.71
N VAL A 163 -64.06 -56.13 -42.46
CA VAL A 163 -64.74 -57.22 -41.76
C VAL A 163 -66.20 -56.84 -41.50
N GLN A 164 -66.48 -55.64 -41.02
CA GLN A 164 -67.84 -55.18 -40.77
C GLN A 164 -68.69 -55.20 -42.05
N ASP A 165 -68.15 -54.73 -43.18
CA ASP A 165 -68.82 -54.73 -44.48
C ASP A 165 -69.08 -56.15 -45.00
N LYS A 166 -68.10 -57.06 -44.88
CA LYS A 166 -68.27 -58.48 -45.26
C LYS A 166 -69.35 -59.17 -44.43
N TRP A 167 -69.39 -58.93 -43.12
CA TRP A 167 -70.41 -59.48 -42.25
C TRP A 167 -71.81 -58.93 -42.61
N ALA A 168 -71.92 -57.62 -42.86
CA ALA A 168 -73.17 -57.01 -43.31
C ALA A 168 -73.66 -57.60 -44.64
N ALA A 169 -72.77 -57.75 -45.62
CA ALA A 169 -73.09 -58.34 -46.93
C ALA A 169 -73.51 -59.82 -46.84
N GLN A 170 -72.93 -60.61 -45.93
CA GLN A 170 -73.32 -62.01 -45.71
C GLN A 170 -74.63 -62.16 -44.93
N LEU A 171 -74.94 -61.24 -44.00
CA LEU A 171 -76.15 -61.29 -43.17
C LEU A 171 -77.38 -60.70 -43.85
N LEU A 172 -77.22 -59.71 -44.75
CA LEU A 172 -78.32 -59.07 -45.50
C LEU A 172 -79.22 -60.06 -46.27
N PRO A 173 -78.71 -61.07 -47.01
CA PRO A 173 -79.52 -62.09 -47.67
C PRO A 173 -80.32 -62.93 -46.67
N PHE A 174 -79.70 -63.33 -45.54
CA PHE A 174 -80.35 -64.11 -44.48
C PHE A 174 -81.50 -63.32 -43.83
N LEU A 175 -81.30 -62.04 -43.56
CA LEU A 175 -82.34 -61.15 -43.04
C LEU A 175 -83.47 -60.91 -44.06
N SER A 176 -83.15 -60.82 -45.36
CA SER A 176 -84.16 -60.70 -46.42
C SER A 176 -84.99 -61.98 -46.60
N TRP A 177 -84.37 -63.16 -46.42
CA TRP A 177 -85.05 -64.46 -46.44
C TRP A 177 -85.94 -64.64 -45.21
N ALA A 178 -85.47 -64.26 -44.02
CA ALA A 178 -86.27 -64.26 -42.80
C ALA A 178 -87.49 -63.32 -42.89
N SER A 179 -87.34 -62.15 -43.55
CA SER A 179 -88.44 -61.21 -43.77
C SER A 179 -89.49 -61.71 -44.79
N LYS A 180 -89.08 -62.47 -45.81
CA LYS A 180 -89.97 -63.03 -46.84
C LYS A 180 -90.67 -64.33 -46.42
N SER A 181 -90.22 -65.00 -45.35
CA SER A 181 -90.80 -66.25 -44.85
C SER A 181 -91.84 -66.05 -43.73
N THR A 182 -92.13 -64.80 -43.35
CA THR A 182 -93.12 -64.41 -42.34
C THR A 182 -94.40 -63.75 -42.90
N VAL A 183 -94.67 -63.89 -44.21
CA VAL A 183 -95.96 -63.59 -44.85
C VAL A 183 -96.39 -64.81 -45.65
#